data_AF-A0A9Q0YTE2-F1
#
_entry.id   AF-A0A9Q0YTE2-F1
#
_cell.length_a   1.000
_cell.length_b   1.000
_cell.length_c   1.000
_cell.angle_alpha   90.00
_cell.angle_beta   90.00
_cell.angle_gamma   90.00
#
_symmetry.space_group_name_H-M   'P 1'
#
loop_
_entity.id
_entity.type
_entity.pdbx_description
1 polymer ?
#
loop_
_entity_poly.entity_id
_entity_poly.type
_entity_poly.pdbx_seq_one_letter_code
_entity_poly.pdbx_strand_id
1 'polypeptide(L)'
;MGSVAPPKAYPGCFCKKTRSVEHHRGFTRPRILFCQQQDDDNKPQHQIARREIVLRSSELAVAGAIFNLSGKKPEYLGVQKNQPSLSLCPATKNCISTSENVTDLTHYAPPWNYNGGRKKPVSKEKAMEELLDVIRSTKPEKFTPKIVERDGDYVHVEYSSPILGLVDDVEFWFRPGDNSIVEYRSASRLGNFDFDYNRKRIKILRQELEKNGWASAESF
;
A
#
# COMPACT_ATOMS: atom_id res chain seq x y z
N MET A 1 -41.84 4.92 68.66
CA MET A 1 -42.03 3.45 68.72
C MET A 1 -42.59 3.01 67.39
N GLY A 2 -41.81 2.28 66.59
CA GLY A 2 -42.19 1.85 65.25
C GLY A 2 -41.26 0.71 64.83
N SER A 3 -41.89 -0.45 64.61
CA SER A 3 -41.36 -1.82 64.55
C SER A 3 -40.18 -2.10 63.60
N VAL A 4 -39.37 -3.06 64.02
CA VAL A 4 -38.27 -3.73 63.30
C VAL A 4 -38.81 -4.69 62.24
N ALA A 5 -38.17 -4.76 61.06
CA ALA A 5 -38.33 -5.84 60.08
C ALA A 5 -36.99 -6.60 59.90
N PRO A 6 -37.00 -7.95 59.81
CA PRO A 6 -35.79 -8.79 59.73
C PRO A 6 -35.24 -8.97 58.29
N PRO A 7 -33.99 -9.46 58.13
CA PRO A 7 -33.28 -9.49 56.85
C PRO A 7 -33.74 -10.62 55.93
N LYS A 8 -33.75 -10.37 54.60
CA LYS A 8 -34.04 -11.39 53.58
C LYS A 8 -32.75 -12.04 53.07
N ALA A 9 -32.77 -13.37 53.08
CA ALA A 9 -31.73 -14.29 52.68
C ALA A 9 -31.53 -14.34 51.15
N TYR A 10 -30.28 -14.61 50.74
CA TYR A 10 -29.88 -14.93 49.37
C TYR A 10 -30.27 -16.39 49.03
N PRO A 11 -30.85 -16.70 47.87
CA PRO A 11 -31.03 -18.07 47.44
C PRO A 11 -29.75 -18.62 46.78
N GLY A 12 -29.28 -19.73 47.33
CA GLY A 12 -28.07 -20.42 46.97
C GLY A 12 -28.13 -21.26 45.69
N CYS A 13 -26.94 -21.62 45.25
CA CYS A 13 -26.66 -22.48 44.11
C CYS A 13 -27.08 -23.92 44.43
N PHE A 14 -28.03 -24.49 43.69
CA PHE A 14 -28.45 -25.88 43.83
C PHE A 14 -27.83 -26.74 42.73
N CYS A 15 -26.80 -27.52 43.09
CA CYS A 15 -26.19 -28.53 42.23
C CYS A 15 -26.90 -29.87 42.50
N LYS A 16 -27.72 -30.36 41.56
CA LYS A 16 -28.29 -31.72 41.64
C LYS A 16 -27.32 -32.70 40.98
N LYS A 17 -26.77 -33.59 41.80
CA LYS A 17 -25.92 -34.72 41.41
C LYS A 17 -26.81 -35.94 41.23
N THR A 18 -27.04 -36.39 40.01
CA THR A 18 -27.64 -37.70 39.74
C THR A 18 -26.56 -38.68 39.29
N ARG A 19 -26.40 -39.72 40.10
CA ARG A 19 -25.53 -40.87 39.90
C ARG A 19 -26.34 -41.90 39.10
N SER A 20 -25.90 -42.24 37.89
CA SER A 20 -26.35 -43.46 37.22
C SER A 20 -25.14 -44.36 37.02
N VAL A 21 -25.28 -45.60 37.46
CA VAL A 21 -24.33 -46.69 37.33
C VAL A 21 -24.74 -47.45 36.08
N GLU A 22 -23.86 -47.57 35.10
CA GLU A 22 -23.97 -48.65 34.12
C GLU A 22 -22.60 -49.04 33.58
N HIS A 23 -22.43 -50.35 33.44
CA HIS A 23 -21.18 -51.05 33.16
C HIS A 23 -20.99 -51.25 31.64
N HIS A 24 -19.71 -51.25 31.25
CA HIS A 24 -19.10 -51.82 30.03
C HIS A 24 -18.96 -51.00 28.73
N ARG A 25 -17.69 -50.61 28.52
CA ARG A 25 -16.84 -50.67 27.31
C ARG A 25 -17.29 -49.92 26.04
N GLY A 26 -16.59 -48.80 25.79
CA GLY A 26 -16.00 -48.54 24.47
C GLY A 26 -16.42 -47.26 23.75
N PHE A 27 -15.50 -46.28 23.75
CA PHE A 27 -15.33 -45.21 22.77
C PHE A 27 -16.33 -44.03 22.71
N THR A 28 -15.83 -42.88 23.15
CA THR A 28 -16.42 -41.54 23.17
C THR A 28 -16.40 -40.85 21.79
N ARG A 29 -17.52 -40.25 21.38
CA ARG A 29 -17.58 -39.09 20.48
C ARG A 29 -18.71 -38.16 20.94
N PRO A 30 -18.46 -36.87 21.25
CA PRO A 30 -19.55 -35.95 21.55
C PRO A 30 -20.23 -35.45 20.27
N ARG A 31 -21.55 -35.70 20.17
CA ARG A 31 -22.46 -34.99 19.25
C ARG A 31 -22.84 -33.66 19.89
N ILE A 32 -22.49 -32.55 19.23
CA ILE A 32 -22.95 -31.21 19.60
C ILE A 32 -24.41 -31.09 19.16
N LEU A 33 -25.32 -30.94 20.14
CA LEU A 33 -26.74 -30.70 19.89
C LEU A 33 -26.95 -29.20 19.70
N PHE A 34 -27.45 -28.82 18.52
CA PHE A 34 -27.97 -27.49 18.21
C PHE A 34 -29.21 -27.21 19.06
N CYS A 35 -29.27 -26.04 19.69
CA CYS A 35 -30.52 -25.47 20.21
C CYS A 35 -30.90 -24.27 19.35
N GLN A 36 -32.01 -24.39 18.62
CA GLN A 36 -32.67 -23.25 17.99
C GLN A 36 -33.49 -22.51 19.05
N GLN A 37 -33.42 -21.19 19.06
CA GLN A 37 -34.27 -20.35 19.90
C GLN A 37 -35.36 -19.74 19.01
N GLN A 38 -36.61 -19.97 19.38
CA GLN A 38 -37.81 -19.51 18.67
C GLN A 38 -38.06 -18.01 18.92
N ASP A 39 -38.37 -17.30 17.84
CA ASP A 39 -38.95 -15.96 17.84
C ASP A 39 -40.39 -15.99 18.39
N ASP A 40 -40.75 -14.97 19.18
CA ASP A 40 -42.15 -14.63 19.48
C ASP A 40 -42.32 -13.11 19.39
N ASP A 41 -43.32 -12.71 18.62
CA ASP A 41 -43.49 -11.38 18.03
C ASP A 41 -44.80 -10.74 18.56
N ASN A 42 -44.75 -9.58 19.25
CA ASN A 42 -45.90 -8.64 19.32
C ASN A 42 -45.62 -7.25 19.96
N LYS A 43 -45.55 -6.20 19.09
CA LYS A 43 -45.92 -4.75 19.19
C LYS A 43 -45.45 -3.85 20.38
N PRO A 44 -45.39 -2.50 20.25
CA PRO A 44 -45.81 -1.64 19.13
C PRO A 44 -44.73 -0.72 18.52
N GLN A 45 -44.95 -0.34 17.25
CA GLN A 45 -44.14 0.61 16.50
C GLN A 45 -44.15 2.00 17.15
N HIS A 46 -43.08 2.38 17.84
CA HIS A 46 -42.82 3.76 18.22
C HIS A 46 -42.05 4.45 17.09
N GLN A 47 -42.66 5.51 16.54
CA GLN A 47 -42.12 6.31 15.46
C GLN A 47 -40.74 6.86 15.83
N ILE A 48 -39.77 6.69 14.94
CA ILE A 48 -38.41 7.18 15.10
C ILE A 48 -38.44 8.70 14.89
N ALA A 49 -38.47 9.45 15.99
CA ALA A 49 -38.13 10.86 15.97
C ALA A 49 -36.64 10.99 15.67
N ARG A 50 -36.37 11.62 14.53
CA ARG A 50 -35.07 11.99 13.98
C ARG A 50 -34.20 12.63 15.06
N ARG A 51 -32.98 12.09 15.24
CA ARG A 51 -31.86 12.55 16.08
C ARG A 51 -31.79 11.89 17.46
N GLU A 52 -31.16 10.72 17.53
CA GLU A 52 -30.04 10.44 18.44
C GLU A 52 -29.33 9.18 17.91
N ILE A 53 -28.12 9.34 17.35
CA ILE A 53 -27.24 8.21 17.05
C ILE A 53 -26.45 7.95 18.33
N VAL A 54 -27.06 7.22 19.26
CA VAL A 54 -26.37 6.70 20.43
C VAL A 54 -25.59 5.46 19.99
N LEU A 55 -24.27 5.59 19.91
CA LEU A 55 -23.34 4.49 19.66
C LEU A 55 -23.39 3.48 20.82
N ARG A 56 -24.31 2.52 20.70
CA ARG A 56 -24.38 1.31 21.52
C ARG A 56 -24.27 0.08 20.62
N SER A 57 -23.10 -0.11 20.02
CA SER A 57 -22.69 -1.41 19.49
C SER A 57 -21.18 -1.41 19.36
N SER A 58 -20.51 -1.97 20.36
CA SER A 58 -19.06 -2.17 20.42
C SER A 58 -18.56 -3.29 19.50
N GLU A 59 -19.32 -3.68 18.48
CA GLU A 59 -18.93 -4.73 17.54
C GLU A 59 -19.23 -4.29 16.10
N LEU A 60 -18.14 -4.04 15.36
CA LEU A 60 -18.05 -3.97 13.90
C LEU A 60 -18.87 -2.88 13.18
N ALA A 61 -18.58 -1.61 13.48
CA ALA A 61 -18.69 -0.54 12.49
C ALA A 61 -17.28 -0.06 12.07
N VAL A 62 -16.47 -0.96 11.52
CA VAL A 62 -15.30 -0.56 10.71
C VAL A 62 -15.84 -0.13 9.35
N ALA A 63 -16.56 0.99 9.32
CA ALA A 63 -16.92 1.64 8.07
C ALA A 63 -15.61 2.17 7.46
N GLY A 64 -15.25 1.63 6.30
CA GLY A 64 -13.97 1.85 5.62
C GLY A 64 -13.65 3.32 5.35
N ALA A 65 -12.87 3.93 6.25
CA ALA A 65 -12.09 5.10 5.90
C ALA A 65 -10.93 4.65 5.01
N ILE A 66 -11.13 4.65 3.69
CA ILE A 66 -10.01 4.62 2.75
C ILE A 66 -9.33 5.98 2.91
N PHE A 67 -8.28 6.04 3.73
CA PHE A 67 -7.43 7.21 3.81
C PHE A 67 -6.82 7.44 2.42
N ASN A 68 -7.05 8.62 1.82
CA ASN A 68 -6.44 9.00 0.56
C ASN A 68 -5.27 9.95 0.86
N LEU A 69 -4.13 9.37 1.24
CA LEU A 69 -2.90 10.10 1.59
C LEU A 69 -2.06 10.42 0.35
N SER A 70 -2.68 10.93 -0.71
CA SER A 70 -2.00 11.19 -1.98
C SER A 70 -1.00 12.34 -1.90
N GLY A 71 -1.26 13.35 -1.06
CA GLY A 71 -0.45 14.57 -1.02
C GLY A 71 -0.65 15.47 -2.25
N LYS A 72 -0.03 16.66 -2.21
CA LYS A 72 -0.05 17.59 -3.34
C LYS A 72 1.08 17.23 -4.31
N LYS A 73 0.81 17.27 -5.63
CA LYS A 73 1.85 17.14 -6.66
C LYS A 73 2.87 18.27 -6.46
N PRO A 74 4.17 17.97 -6.32
CA PRO A 74 5.19 19.00 -6.22
C PRO A 74 5.31 19.84 -7.51
N GLU A 75 5.54 21.14 -7.37
CA GLU A 75 5.66 22.06 -8.51
C GLU A 75 7.04 22.04 -9.18
N TYR A 76 8.04 21.47 -8.52
CA TYR A 76 9.42 21.44 -8.98
C TYR A 76 9.74 20.20 -9.86
N LEU A 77 8.75 19.37 -10.18
CA LEU A 77 8.91 18.21 -11.05
C LEU A 77 9.28 18.64 -12.48
N GLY A 78 9.95 17.74 -13.19
CA GLY A 78 10.44 17.96 -14.54
C GLY A 78 11.94 18.27 -14.61
N VAL A 79 12.40 18.45 -15.85
CA VAL A 79 13.80 18.80 -16.14
C VAL A 79 14.06 20.25 -15.72
N GLN A 80 15.09 20.44 -14.90
CA GLN A 80 15.43 21.74 -14.34
C GLN A 80 16.00 22.68 -15.41
N LYS A 81 15.63 23.97 -15.35
CA LYS A 81 16.02 24.97 -16.37
C LYS A 81 17.48 25.42 -16.28
N ASN A 82 18.04 25.45 -15.07
CA ASN A 82 19.38 25.99 -14.82
C ASN A 82 20.48 25.00 -15.24
N GLN A 83 20.26 23.71 -14.93
CA GLN A 83 21.11 22.61 -15.33
C GLN A 83 20.19 21.50 -15.81
N PRO A 84 20.41 20.92 -17.00
CA PRO A 84 19.56 19.88 -17.54
C PRO A 84 19.76 18.60 -16.73
N SER A 85 18.96 18.45 -15.68
CA SER A 85 18.91 17.29 -14.78
C SER A 85 17.50 17.18 -14.19
N LEU A 86 17.19 16.05 -13.57
CA LEU A 86 16.00 15.92 -12.74
C LEU A 86 16.19 16.69 -11.41
N SER A 87 15.10 16.98 -10.72
CA SER A 87 15.16 17.64 -9.41
C SER A 87 15.88 16.77 -8.38
N LEU A 88 16.51 17.40 -7.39
CA LEU A 88 17.11 16.69 -6.28
C LEU A 88 16.05 16.11 -5.33
N CYS A 89 16.45 15.11 -4.57
CA CYS A 89 15.70 14.52 -3.49
C CYS A 89 15.62 15.49 -2.30
N PRO A 90 14.46 15.56 -1.63
CA PRO A 90 14.40 16.15 -0.30
C PRO A 90 15.28 15.33 0.66
N ALA A 91 15.59 15.89 1.83
CA ALA A 91 16.39 15.22 2.87
C ALA A 91 15.71 13.98 3.50
N THR A 92 14.50 13.63 3.06
CA THR A 92 13.74 12.49 3.54
C THR A 92 14.14 11.21 2.79
N LYS A 93 14.18 10.07 3.50
CA LYS A 93 14.70 8.80 2.98
C LYS A 93 13.81 8.11 1.94
N ASN A 94 12.70 8.74 1.56
CA ASN A 94 11.68 8.22 0.66
C ASN A 94 11.83 8.75 -0.78
N CYS A 95 13.06 9.05 -1.18
CA CYS A 95 13.40 9.54 -2.50
C CYS A 95 14.70 8.92 -2.98
N ILE A 96 14.76 8.58 -4.26
CA ILE A 96 16.00 8.30 -4.98
C ILE A 96 16.04 9.08 -6.28
N SER A 97 17.23 9.52 -6.70
CA SER A 97 17.44 10.24 -7.95
C SER A 97 18.83 9.98 -8.50
N THR A 98 18.94 9.92 -9.83
CA THR A 98 20.22 9.80 -10.54
C THR A 98 21.00 11.12 -10.56
N SER A 99 20.34 12.24 -10.26
CA SER A 99 20.97 13.57 -10.22
C SER A 99 21.63 13.88 -8.87
N GLU A 100 21.54 12.97 -7.89
CA GLU A 100 22.19 13.11 -6.59
C GLU A 100 23.70 12.90 -6.67
N ASN A 101 24.40 13.34 -5.61
CA ASN A 101 25.82 13.04 -5.48
C ASN A 101 26.04 11.54 -5.26
N VAL A 102 26.97 10.93 -6.00
CA VAL A 102 27.36 9.52 -5.90
C VAL A 102 27.75 9.11 -4.46
N THR A 103 28.24 10.05 -3.64
CA THR A 103 28.57 9.79 -2.23
C THR A 103 27.34 9.65 -1.33
N ASP A 104 26.17 10.14 -1.75
CA ASP A 104 24.92 9.98 -1.02
C ASP A 104 24.27 8.64 -1.36
N LEU A 105 24.72 7.58 -0.69
CA LEU A 105 24.18 6.22 -0.90
C LEU A 105 22.68 6.09 -0.55
N THR A 106 22.11 7.04 0.19
CA THR A 106 20.69 7.01 0.59
C THR A 106 19.79 7.42 -0.56
N HIS A 107 20.15 8.49 -1.27
CA HIS A 107 19.33 9.05 -2.34
C HIS A 107 19.86 8.73 -3.75
N TYR A 108 21.16 8.47 -3.90
CA TYR A 108 21.75 8.16 -5.20
C TYR A 108 21.33 6.78 -5.71
N ALA A 109 21.06 6.74 -7.01
CA ALA A 109 20.94 5.53 -7.80
C ALA A 109 21.59 5.77 -9.17
N PRO A 110 22.19 4.75 -9.81
CA PRO A 110 22.97 4.96 -11.02
C PRO A 110 22.01 5.07 -12.22
N PRO A 111 22.31 5.92 -13.21
CA PRO A 111 21.47 6.03 -14.38
C PRO A 111 21.47 4.74 -15.21
N TRP A 112 20.46 4.58 -16.06
CA TRP A 112 20.35 3.42 -16.94
C TRP A 112 20.88 3.74 -18.33
N ASN A 113 21.51 2.76 -18.96
CA ASN A 113 21.87 2.78 -20.37
C ASN A 113 20.99 1.78 -21.12
N TYR A 114 20.06 2.28 -21.95
CA TYR A 114 19.11 1.42 -22.67
C TYR A 114 19.76 0.59 -23.78
N ASN A 115 21.01 0.90 -24.16
CA ASN A 115 21.82 0.16 -25.13
C ASN A 115 22.99 -0.59 -24.49
N GLY A 116 23.19 -0.51 -23.17
CA GLY A 116 24.40 -1.01 -22.50
C GLY A 116 24.60 -2.52 -22.60
N GLY A 117 23.52 -3.31 -22.66
CA GLY A 117 23.57 -4.76 -22.80
C GLY A 117 23.31 -5.26 -24.23
N ARG A 118 23.16 -4.37 -25.22
CA ARG A 118 22.72 -4.75 -26.57
C ARG A 118 23.90 -4.95 -27.52
N LYS A 119 23.76 -5.95 -28.41
CA LYS A 119 24.65 -6.12 -29.56
C LYS A 119 24.33 -5.16 -30.71
N LYS A 120 23.05 -4.79 -30.85
CA LYS A 120 22.57 -3.83 -31.85
C LYS A 120 21.87 -2.70 -31.11
N PRO A 121 22.32 -1.44 -31.24
CA PRO A 121 21.70 -0.32 -30.56
C PRO A 121 20.27 -0.09 -31.10
N VAL A 122 19.38 0.33 -30.21
CA VAL A 122 18.04 0.79 -30.56
C VAL A 122 17.93 2.31 -30.46
N SER A 123 16.91 2.88 -31.11
CA SER A 123 16.63 4.30 -30.98
C SER A 123 15.99 4.61 -29.63
N LYS A 124 16.05 5.89 -29.24
CA LYS A 124 15.42 6.43 -28.02
C LYS A 124 13.92 6.15 -28.01
N GLU A 125 13.25 6.30 -29.15
CA GLU A 125 11.81 6.07 -29.28
C GLU A 125 11.46 4.62 -28.97
N LYS A 126 12.29 3.68 -29.43
CA LYS A 126 12.09 2.27 -29.14
C LYS A 126 12.32 1.95 -27.67
N ALA A 127 13.37 2.51 -27.07
CA ALA A 127 13.62 2.38 -25.64
C ALA A 127 12.47 2.98 -24.80
N MET A 128 11.93 4.13 -25.21
CA MET A 128 10.76 4.75 -24.58
C MET A 128 9.54 3.82 -24.59
N GLU A 129 9.25 3.16 -25.72
CA GLU A 129 8.17 2.16 -25.80
C GLU A 129 8.38 1.01 -24.82
N GLU A 130 9.58 0.43 -24.80
CA GLU A 130 9.92 -0.67 -23.89
C GLU A 130 9.76 -0.27 -22.42
N LEU A 131 10.19 0.94 -22.06
CA LEU A 131 10.01 1.50 -20.72
C LEU A 131 8.52 1.59 -20.35
N LEU A 132 7.69 2.15 -21.25
CA LEU A 132 6.26 2.29 -21.03
C LEU A 132 5.56 0.92 -20.91
N ASP A 133 5.99 -0.06 -21.70
CA ASP A 133 5.45 -1.43 -21.65
C ASP A 133 5.82 -2.13 -20.34
N VAL A 134 7.06 -1.97 -19.87
CA VAL A 134 7.48 -2.47 -18.55
C VAL A 134 6.69 -1.78 -17.43
N ILE A 135 6.52 -0.46 -17.49
CA ILE A 135 5.74 0.30 -16.50
C ILE A 135 4.29 -0.20 -16.44
N ARG A 136 3.66 -0.47 -17.58
CA ARG A 136 2.26 -0.94 -17.64
C ARG A 136 2.10 -2.39 -17.18
N SER A 137 3.05 -3.25 -17.52
CA SER A 137 3.01 -4.68 -17.19
C SER A 137 3.44 -4.97 -15.76
N THR A 138 4.32 -4.14 -15.20
CA THR A 138 4.91 -4.35 -13.88
C THR A 138 4.13 -3.60 -12.82
N LYS A 139 3.74 -4.29 -11.74
CA LYS A 139 3.09 -3.68 -10.57
C LYS A 139 3.92 -3.92 -9.31
N PRO A 140 5.01 -3.16 -9.11
CA PRO A 140 5.85 -3.29 -7.92
C PRO A 140 5.01 -3.07 -6.66
N GLU A 141 5.08 -4.00 -5.72
CA GLU A 141 4.40 -3.88 -4.41
C GLU A 141 2.87 -3.66 -4.51
N LYS A 142 2.24 -4.10 -5.61
CA LYS A 142 0.81 -3.89 -5.93
C LYS A 142 0.41 -2.42 -6.13
N PHE A 143 1.38 -1.52 -6.32
CA PHE A 143 1.08 -0.14 -6.70
C PHE A 143 0.55 -0.12 -8.13
N THR A 144 -0.41 0.76 -8.38
CA THR A 144 -0.97 0.97 -9.71
C THR A 144 -0.25 2.12 -10.40
N PRO A 145 0.45 1.88 -11.52
CA PRO A 145 1.10 2.93 -12.29
C PRO A 145 0.06 3.71 -13.12
N LYS A 146 0.23 5.02 -13.17
CA LYS A 146 -0.53 5.93 -14.03
C LYS A 146 0.45 6.89 -14.70
N ILE A 147 0.58 6.79 -16.02
CA ILE A 147 1.39 7.75 -16.79
C ILE A 147 0.60 9.05 -16.87
N VAL A 148 1.14 10.11 -16.27
CA VAL A 148 0.47 11.41 -16.16
C VAL A 148 0.98 12.37 -17.22
N GLU A 149 2.25 12.26 -17.59
CA GLU A 149 2.89 13.14 -18.56
C GLU A 149 3.84 12.34 -19.44
N ARG A 150 3.83 12.68 -20.73
CA ARG A 150 4.79 12.22 -21.72
C ARG A 150 5.05 13.38 -22.66
N ASP A 151 6.22 13.98 -22.54
CA ASP A 151 6.63 15.11 -23.36
C ASP A 151 8.03 14.86 -23.92
N GLY A 152 8.10 14.52 -25.21
CA GLY A 152 9.34 14.21 -25.91
C GLY A 152 10.21 13.19 -25.18
N ASP A 153 11.21 13.70 -24.47
CA ASP A 153 12.26 12.96 -23.76
C ASP A 153 11.95 12.72 -22.29
N TYR A 154 10.80 13.20 -21.80
CA TYR A 154 10.41 13.13 -20.40
C TYR A 154 9.11 12.34 -20.22
N VAL A 155 9.07 11.53 -19.15
CA VAL A 155 7.89 10.79 -18.72
C VAL A 155 7.70 10.93 -17.22
N HIS A 156 6.48 11.29 -16.80
CA HIS A 156 6.06 11.29 -15.40
C HIS A 156 5.00 10.21 -15.17
N VAL A 157 5.23 9.39 -14.15
CA VAL A 157 4.35 8.30 -13.71
C VAL A 157 4.02 8.48 -12.24
N GLU A 158 2.75 8.44 -11.91
CA GLU A 158 2.25 8.35 -10.54
C GLU A 158 2.03 6.88 -10.18
N TYR A 159 2.63 6.41 -9.09
CA TYR A 159 2.37 5.09 -8.51
C TYR A 159 1.50 5.26 -7.27
N SER A 160 0.27 4.74 -7.32
CA SER A 160 -0.66 4.79 -6.18
C SER A 160 -0.70 3.48 -5.43
N SER A 161 -0.61 3.53 -4.10
CA SER A 161 -0.80 2.37 -3.23
C SER A 161 -2.29 2.02 -3.09
N PRO A 162 -2.66 0.73 -3.02
CA PRO A 162 -4.07 0.31 -3.03
C PRO A 162 -4.82 0.53 -1.72
N ILE A 163 -4.10 0.56 -0.58
CA ILE A 163 -4.73 0.56 0.76
C ILE A 163 -4.78 1.97 1.37
N LEU A 164 -3.69 2.73 1.25
CA LEU A 164 -3.53 4.03 1.90
C LEU A 164 -3.57 5.22 0.94
N GLY A 165 -3.72 4.97 -0.36
CA GLY A 165 -3.74 6.02 -1.39
C GLY A 165 -2.45 6.85 -1.42
N LEU A 166 -1.32 6.31 -0.96
CA LEU A 166 -0.02 6.98 -1.03
C LEU A 166 0.38 7.07 -2.50
N VAL A 167 0.80 8.26 -2.93
CA VAL A 167 1.25 8.49 -4.30
C VAL A 167 2.73 8.82 -4.32
N ASP A 168 3.44 8.07 -5.16
CA ASP A 168 4.84 8.29 -5.47
C ASP A 168 4.96 8.80 -6.90
N ASP A 169 5.75 9.85 -7.08
CA ASP A 169 6.09 10.42 -8.37
C ASP A 169 7.37 9.76 -8.89
N VAL A 170 7.30 9.18 -10.08
CA VAL A 170 8.44 8.60 -10.78
C VAL A 170 8.63 9.31 -12.11
N GLU A 171 9.82 9.88 -12.27
CA GLU A 171 10.20 10.66 -13.43
C GLU A 171 11.30 9.91 -14.18
N PHE A 172 11.17 9.87 -15.51
CA PHE A 172 12.20 9.34 -16.40
C PHE A 172 12.54 10.43 -17.41
N TRP A 173 13.83 10.66 -17.60
CA TRP A 173 14.33 11.63 -18.56
C TRP A 173 15.41 11.00 -19.42
N PHE A 174 15.13 10.91 -20.71
CA PHE A 174 16.05 10.44 -21.73
C PHE A 174 16.97 11.60 -22.08
N ARG A 175 18.25 11.48 -21.73
CA ARG A 175 19.17 12.58 -21.98
C ARG A 175 19.35 12.80 -23.49
N PRO A 176 19.22 14.05 -23.96
CA PRO A 176 19.55 14.37 -25.34
C PRO A 176 21.05 14.14 -25.56
N GLY A 177 21.40 13.50 -26.68
CA GLY A 177 22.77 13.17 -27.05
C GLY A 177 22.98 11.69 -27.37
N ASP A 178 24.21 11.31 -27.66
CA ASP A 178 24.55 9.99 -28.20
C ASP A 178 24.83 8.92 -27.11
N ASN A 179 24.68 9.26 -25.83
CA ASN A 179 25.12 8.41 -24.72
C ASN A 179 24.10 7.33 -24.30
N SER A 180 22.90 7.30 -24.89
CA SER A 180 21.83 6.33 -24.59
C SER A 180 21.47 6.24 -23.10
N ILE A 181 21.61 7.36 -22.37
CA ILE A 181 21.40 7.42 -20.92
C ILE A 181 19.97 7.85 -20.59
N VAL A 182 19.38 7.17 -19.60
CA VAL A 182 18.12 7.53 -18.96
C VAL A 182 18.41 7.87 -17.50
N GLU A 183 18.10 9.11 -17.14
CA GLU A 183 18.05 9.58 -15.77
C GLU A 183 16.66 9.33 -15.20
N TYR A 184 16.59 9.11 -13.89
CA TYR A 184 15.31 8.88 -13.24
C TYR A 184 15.29 9.39 -11.81
N ARG A 185 14.08 9.63 -11.33
CA ARG A 185 13.79 10.01 -9.95
C ARG A 185 12.54 9.29 -9.48
N SER A 186 12.53 8.79 -8.25
CA SER A 186 11.38 8.14 -7.62
C SER A 186 11.24 8.69 -6.21
N ALA A 187 10.16 9.43 -5.94
CA ALA A 187 9.95 10.13 -4.68
C ALA A 187 8.50 10.02 -4.20
N SER A 188 8.30 9.83 -2.89
CA SER A 188 6.96 9.85 -2.32
C SER A 188 6.49 11.29 -2.07
N ARG A 189 5.20 11.59 -2.28
CA ARG A 189 4.64 12.93 -2.00
C ARG A 189 4.53 13.25 -0.51
N LEU A 190 4.30 12.22 0.31
CA LEU A 190 4.08 12.34 1.73
C LEU A 190 4.87 11.29 2.51
N GLY A 191 5.12 11.60 3.77
CA GLY A 191 5.90 10.77 4.68
C GLY A 191 7.40 11.06 4.61
N ASN A 192 8.12 10.55 5.61
CA ASN A 192 9.58 10.68 5.71
C ASN A 192 10.29 9.34 5.47
N PHE A 193 9.53 8.25 5.38
CA PHE A 193 10.01 6.88 5.26
C PHE A 193 9.00 6.06 4.47
N ASP A 194 9.49 5.33 3.48
CA ASP A 194 8.69 4.56 2.52
C ASP A 194 9.05 3.07 2.51
N PHE A 195 9.73 2.56 3.53
CA PHE A 195 10.19 1.15 3.57
C PHE A 195 11.01 0.74 2.33
N ASP A 196 11.75 1.70 1.75
CA ASP A 196 12.51 1.56 0.51
C ASP A 196 11.64 1.18 -0.70
N TYR A 197 10.34 1.49 -0.71
CA TYR A 197 9.46 1.18 -1.84
C TYR A 197 9.92 1.86 -3.12
N ASN A 198 10.40 3.09 -3.07
CA ASN A 198 10.96 3.77 -4.25
C ASN A 198 12.18 3.03 -4.81
N ARG A 199 13.11 2.62 -3.94
CA ARG A 199 14.30 1.84 -4.34
C ARG A 199 13.93 0.45 -4.89
N LYS A 200 13.01 -0.26 -4.23
CA LYS A 200 12.52 -1.57 -4.69
C LYS A 200 11.82 -1.46 -6.05
N ARG A 201 11.02 -0.43 -6.26
CA ARG A 201 10.35 -0.15 -7.53
C ARG A 201 11.36 -0.01 -8.67
N ILE A 202 12.33 0.88 -8.52
CA ILE A 202 13.38 1.09 -9.52
C ILE A 202 14.17 -0.21 -9.75
N LYS A 203 14.47 -0.98 -8.71
CA LYS A 203 15.15 -2.28 -8.84
C LYS A 203 14.34 -3.27 -9.69
N ILE A 204 13.03 -3.39 -9.45
CA ILE A 204 12.16 -4.31 -10.20
C ILE A 204 12.05 -3.86 -11.66
N LEU A 205 11.83 -2.56 -11.89
CA LEU A 205 11.78 -2.00 -13.25
C LEU A 205 13.08 -2.26 -14.01
N ARG A 206 14.24 -2.05 -13.36
CA ARG A 206 15.55 -2.37 -13.94
C ARG A 206 15.65 -3.83 -14.35
N GLN A 207 15.25 -4.77 -13.49
CA GLN A 207 15.33 -6.21 -13.78
C GLN A 207 14.46 -6.62 -14.99
N GLU A 208 13.30 -6.00 -15.16
CA GLU A 208 12.45 -6.23 -16.33
C GLU A 208 13.06 -5.60 -17.60
N LEU A 209 13.63 -4.40 -17.50
CA LEU A 209 14.30 -3.73 -18.61
C LEU A 209 15.61 -4.42 -19.05
N GLU A 210 16.32 -5.05 -18.11
CA GLU A 210 17.52 -5.84 -18.41
C GLU A 210 17.23 -7.00 -19.38
N LYS A 211 16.01 -7.55 -19.35
CA LYS A 211 15.56 -8.56 -20.33
C LYS A 211 15.50 -8.00 -21.76
N ASN A 212 15.31 -6.69 -21.89
CA ASN A 212 15.34 -5.97 -23.17
C ASN A 212 16.75 -5.46 -23.53
N GLY A 213 17.77 -5.77 -22.72
CA GLY A 213 19.17 -5.38 -22.99
C GLY A 213 19.56 -4.01 -22.42
N TRP A 214 18.77 -3.46 -21.51
CA TRP A 214 19.18 -2.32 -20.69
C TRP A 214 20.24 -2.74 -19.67
N ALA A 215 21.05 -1.80 -19.20
CA ALA A 215 22.02 -2.03 -18.14
C ALA A 215 22.14 -0.79 -17.25
N SER A 216 22.60 -0.95 -16.01
CA SER A 216 23.08 0.21 -15.23
C SER A 216 24.33 0.79 -15.90
N ALA A 217 24.41 2.11 -16.02
CA ALA A 217 25.58 2.77 -16.60
C ALA A 217 26.83 2.64 -15.71
N GLU A 218 26.63 2.51 -14.40
CA GLU A 218 27.67 2.31 -13.40
C GLU A 218 27.36 1.04 -12.59
N SER A 219 28.39 0.24 -12.32
CA SER A 219 28.33 -0.86 -11.37
C SER A 219 28.72 -0.35 -9.98
N PHE A 220 27.90 -0.62 -8.97
CA PHE A 220 28.24 -0.42 -7.57
C PHE A 220 29.27 -1.44 -7.08
#